data_AF-A0A1N7AW09-F1
#
_entry.id   AF-A0A1N7AW09-F1
#
_cell.length_a   1.000
_cell.length_b   1.000
_cell.length_c   1.000
_cell.angle_alpha   90.00
_cell.angle_beta   90.00
_cell.angle_gamma   90.00
#
_symmetry.space_group_name_H-M   'P 1'
#
loop_
_entity.id
_entity.type
_entity.pdbx_description
1 polymer ?
#
loop_
_entity_poly.entity_id
_entity_poly.type
_entity_poly.pdbx_seq_one_letter_code
_entity_poly.pdbx_strand_id
1 'polypeptide(L)'
;MVTEQATTHKSKRSRDLTRFLIALAAIVLLNILAANFFFRLDLTEDKRYTISPVTKQMLAELPEPVFVEVYLEGEFPAGFKRLQQSVRETLDEFRIYAGGNVRYEFIDPNEISDEKQRVEFFQKLAQAGIQPTNLRANEGGKQVERLVFPGARVMYKGKETGVMLLKGNLAASPDERLNQSVEGVEYELATAIRKMAFQGNKTIGYISGQGQLETQNVTDLLGSLQEFYRVARGELRDIPTLQGLDLIIIAKPTQPFTEADKYKIDQFIMNGGKAVFFVDALNANMDSVGAGGMFAMPYNLNLDDLFFRYGVRLNPTMIMDLNSGFIPIVTGYTGERPQTEMINWRFYPLLNTFAKHPITRNIDAVYSKFIGTMDTVRADGIRKTPLAFTSVYSRVLQAPVPLTLEEARMDVKPEQYQAGPQPVGYLLEGAFTSLFRNRRAPEGAADPQVKETGVPTKIAVFSDGDLVRNDVNPRTGQAYELGFDRYNNVTFANRELAMNTIHYLLDSEGLINVRSKEIQLRPLDRVRVKEERTYWQLLNIVAPIVLLALFGVLRYYLRKRRYERF
;
A
#
# COMPACT_ATOMS: atom_id res chain seq x y z
N MET A 1 35.53 -85.38 24.03
CA MET A 1 35.46 -84.01 24.58
C MET A 1 34.23 -83.35 24.01
N VAL A 2 33.14 -83.29 24.78
CA VAL A 2 31.91 -82.59 24.38
C VAL A 2 31.93 -81.25 25.10
N THR A 3 32.16 -80.19 24.35
CA THR A 3 32.24 -78.82 24.85
C THR A 3 30.83 -78.29 25.07
N GLU A 4 30.45 -78.12 26.33
CA GLU A 4 29.16 -77.56 26.73
C GLU A 4 29.17 -76.04 26.47
N GLN A 5 28.41 -75.58 25.48
CA GLN A 5 28.23 -74.14 25.21
C GLN A 5 27.20 -73.58 26.19
N ALA A 6 27.67 -72.75 27.13
CA ALA A 6 26.82 -72.01 28.05
C ALA A 6 26.02 -70.93 27.31
N THR A 7 24.74 -71.20 27.02
CA THR A 7 23.80 -70.20 26.52
C THR A 7 23.34 -69.30 27.66
N THR A 8 23.89 -68.10 27.73
CA THR A 8 23.47 -67.05 28.66
C THR A 8 22.10 -66.51 28.27
N HIS A 9 21.05 -66.93 28.98
CA HIS A 9 19.72 -66.31 28.87
C HIS A 9 19.77 -64.86 29.38
N LYS A 10 19.97 -63.89 28.48
CA LYS A 10 19.71 -62.47 28.79
C LYS A 10 18.25 -62.32 29.23
N SER A 11 18.05 -62.01 30.52
CA SER A 11 16.76 -61.70 31.13
C SER A 11 15.94 -60.75 30.26
N LYS A 12 14.66 -61.08 30.00
CA LYS A 12 13.73 -60.25 29.21
C LYS A 12 13.76 -58.77 29.65
N ARG A 13 13.95 -58.54 30.96
CA ARG A 13 14.03 -57.21 31.60
C ARG A 13 15.25 -56.39 31.15
N SER A 14 16.41 -57.02 30.94
CA SER A 14 17.62 -56.35 30.42
C SER A 14 17.41 -55.89 28.99
N ARG A 15 16.82 -56.73 28.15
CA ARG A 15 16.51 -56.39 26.75
C ARG A 15 15.47 -55.27 26.64
N ASP A 16 14.43 -55.31 27.48
CA ASP A 16 13.40 -54.29 27.52
C ASP A 16 13.95 -52.96 28.04
N LEU A 17 14.84 -52.98 29.03
CA LEU A 17 15.55 -51.80 29.53
C LEU A 17 16.48 -51.19 28.47
N THR A 18 17.24 -52.01 27.74
CA THR A 18 18.10 -51.52 26.65
C THR A 18 17.26 -50.88 25.53
N ARG A 19 16.13 -51.48 25.16
CA ARG A 19 15.20 -50.90 24.18
C ARG A 19 14.60 -49.58 24.65
N PHE A 20 14.21 -49.50 25.92
CA PHE A 20 13.72 -48.25 26.53
C PHE A 20 14.78 -47.15 26.51
N LEU A 21 16.02 -47.47 26.91
CA LEU A 21 17.13 -46.51 26.90
C LEU A 21 17.49 -46.04 25.49
N ILE A 22 17.48 -46.94 24.50
CA ILE A 22 17.69 -46.58 23.09
C ILE A 22 16.55 -45.68 22.58
N ALA A 23 15.29 -46.00 22.91
CA ALA A 23 14.16 -45.16 22.53
C ALA A 23 14.22 -43.77 23.17
N LEU A 24 14.60 -43.71 24.46
CA LEU A 24 14.79 -42.44 25.17
C LEU A 24 15.94 -41.63 24.58
N ALA A 25 17.09 -42.26 24.32
CA ALA A 25 18.23 -41.62 23.66
C ALA A 25 17.88 -41.13 22.25
N ALA A 26 17.11 -41.90 21.48
CA ALA A 26 16.63 -41.49 20.17
C ALA A 26 15.67 -40.29 20.26
N ILE A 27 14.76 -40.26 21.23
CA ILE A 27 13.88 -39.11 21.48
C ILE A 27 14.69 -37.87 21.85
N VAL A 28 15.69 -38.00 22.74
CA VAL A 28 16.57 -36.89 23.13
C VAL A 28 17.37 -36.39 21.93
N LEU A 29 17.97 -37.28 21.14
CA LEU A 29 18.72 -36.92 19.94
C LEU A 29 17.83 -36.24 18.90
N LEU A 30 16.61 -36.75 18.69
CA LEU A 30 15.64 -36.17 17.78
C LEU A 30 15.17 -34.79 18.28
N ASN A 31 15.04 -34.60 19.59
CA ASN A 31 14.71 -33.31 20.18
C ASN A 31 15.85 -32.29 19.99
N ILE A 32 17.10 -32.71 20.18
CA ILE A 32 18.30 -31.87 19.92
C ILE A 32 18.39 -31.50 18.43
N LEU A 33 18.18 -32.46 17.52
CA LEU A 33 18.17 -32.19 16.08
C LEU A 33 17.03 -31.24 15.69
N ALA A 34 15.83 -31.46 16.23
CA ALA A 34 14.67 -30.60 15.99
C ALA A 34 14.86 -29.18 16.57
N ALA A 35 15.60 -29.03 17.66
CA ALA A 35 15.93 -27.72 18.23
C ALA A 35 16.91 -26.92 17.36
N ASN A 36 17.81 -27.60 16.63
CA ASN A 36 18.83 -26.96 15.79
C ASN A 36 18.39 -26.79 14.32
N PHE A 37 17.47 -27.63 13.83
CA PHE A 37 16.92 -27.54 12.48
C PHE A 37 15.46 -27.11 12.51
N PHE A 38 15.22 -25.82 12.33
CA PHE A 38 13.87 -25.27 12.24
C PHE A 38 13.24 -25.63 10.88
N PHE A 39 12.17 -26.41 10.90
CA PHE A 39 11.35 -26.72 9.73
C PHE A 39 9.88 -26.43 10.03
N ARG A 40 9.32 -25.42 9.36
CA ARG A 40 7.90 -25.04 9.46
C ARG A 40 7.26 -25.16 8.09
N LEU A 41 6.15 -25.88 8.03
CA LEU A 41 5.35 -26.02 6.82
C LEU A 41 4.03 -25.26 7.01
N ASP A 42 3.80 -24.24 6.18
CA ASP A 42 2.53 -23.54 6.14
C ASP A 42 1.53 -24.32 5.28
N LEU A 43 0.54 -24.93 5.94
CA LEU A 43 -0.51 -25.73 5.31
C LEU A 43 -1.74 -24.89 4.91
N THR A 44 -1.70 -23.58 5.09
CA THR A 44 -2.80 -22.70 4.67
C THR A 44 -2.84 -22.54 3.15
N GLU A 45 -4.05 -22.41 2.61
CA GLU A 45 -4.31 -22.23 1.18
C GLU A 45 -3.65 -20.95 0.65
N ASP A 46 -3.74 -19.87 1.44
CA ASP A 46 -3.24 -18.53 1.14
C ASP A 46 -1.79 -18.29 1.62
N LYS A 47 -1.14 -19.33 2.18
CA LYS A 47 0.20 -19.25 2.78
C LYS A 47 0.31 -18.09 3.78
N ARG A 48 -0.76 -17.78 4.52
CA ARG A 48 -0.84 -16.58 5.37
C ARG A 48 0.22 -16.49 6.46
N TYR A 49 0.79 -17.62 6.86
CA TYR A 49 1.86 -17.71 7.85
C TYR A 49 3.26 -17.77 7.23
N THR A 50 3.37 -17.50 5.93
CA THR A 50 4.63 -17.42 5.19
C THR A 50 4.88 -16.00 4.71
N ILE A 51 5.94 -15.37 5.21
CA ILE A 51 6.39 -14.07 4.72
C ILE A 51 7.04 -14.19 3.34
N SER A 52 7.06 -13.10 2.57
CA SER A 52 7.58 -13.08 1.21
C SER A 52 9.08 -13.37 1.14
N PRO A 53 9.60 -13.93 0.03
CA PRO A 53 11.04 -14.14 -0.17
C PRO A 53 11.86 -12.85 -0.02
N VAL A 54 11.33 -11.72 -0.49
CA VAL A 54 11.99 -10.42 -0.40
C VAL A 54 12.14 -9.99 1.05
N THR A 55 11.07 -10.14 1.84
CA THR A 55 11.10 -9.83 3.27
C THR A 55 12.12 -10.70 3.99
N LYS A 56 12.20 -12.00 3.67
CA LYS A 56 13.22 -12.91 4.25
C LYS A 56 14.63 -12.45 3.95
N GLN A 57 14.91 -12.09 2.70
CA GLN A 57 16.24 -11.62 2.30
C GLN A 57 16.61 -10.33 3.05
N MET A 58 15.71 -9.34 3.06
CA MET A 58 15.93 -8.08 3.77
C MET A 58 16.20 -8.29 5.26
N LEU A 59 15.44 -9.17 5.91
CA LEU A 59 15.61 -9.47 7.34
C LEU A 59 16.94 -10.18 7.63
N ALA A 60 17.38 -11.09 6.75
CA ALA A 60 18.64 -11.78 6.88
C ALA A 60 19.85 -10.84 6.72
N GLU A 61 19.69 -9.74 5.97
CA GLU A 61 20.71 -8.72 5.74
C GLU A 61 20.72 -7.61 6.82
N LEU A 62 19.89 -7.73 7.87
CA LEU A 62 19.82 -6.72 8.94
C LEU A 62 21.17 -6.55 9.66
N PRO A 63 21.77 -5.34 9.62
CA PRO A 63 23.09 -5.12 10.22
C PRO A 63 23.07 -5.18 11.75
N GLU A 64 21.99 -4.72 12.36
CA GLU A 64 21.84 -4.57 13.82
C GLU A 64 20.41 -4.87 14.26
N PRO A 65 20.18 -5.10 15.58
CA PRO A 65 18.84 -5.38 16.08
C PRO A 65 17.85 -4.22 15.90
N VAL A 66 16.64 -4.56 15.50
CA VAL A 66 15.45 -3.72 15.42
C VAL A 66 14.48 -4.09 16.55
N PHE A 67 13.95 -3.10 17.25
CA PHE A 67 12.93 -3.29 18.28
C PHE A 67 11.57 -2.74 17.82
N VAL A 68 10.50 -3.50 17.98
CA VAL A 68 9.14 -3.13 17.56
C VAL A 68 8.18 -3.16 18.75
N GLU A 69 7.69 -1.99 19.15
CA GLU A 69 6.64 -1.88 20.16
C GLU A 69 5.27 -1.82 19.47
N VAL A 70 4.39 -2.77 19.76
CA VAL A 70 3.05 -2.85 19.16
C VAL A 70 2.00 -2.40 20.17
N TYR A 71 1.20 -1.39 19.84
CA TYR A 71 0.18 -0.81 20.75
C TYR A 71 -1.21 -1.42 20.56
N LEU A 72 -1.25 -2.68 20.12
CA LEU A 72 -2.46 -3.44 19.82
C LEU A 72 -2.60 -4.60 20.80
N GLU A 73 -2.60 -4.31 22.09
CA GLU A 73 -2.82 -5.26 23.18
C GLU A 73 -4.04 -4.85 24.00
N GLY A 74 -4.77 -5.82 24.56
CA GLY A 74 -5.99 -5.58 25.35
C GLY A 74 -7.21 -6.40 24.91
N GLU A 75 -8.37 -6.09 25.48
CA GLU A 75 -9.63 -6.78 25.16
C GLU A 75 -10.31 -6.20 23.91
N PHE A 76 -10.18 -6.93 22.80
CA PHE A 76 -10.75 -6.51 21.52
C PHE A 76 -11.90 -7.39 20.99
N PRO A 77 -12.81 -6.81 20.17
CA PRO A 77 -13.70 -7.56 19.29
C PRO A 77 -12.93 -8.45 18.31
N ALA A 78 -13.62 -9.44 17.73
CA ALA A 78 -13.02 -10.46 16.88
C ALA A 78 -12.16 -9.91 15.73
N GLY A 79 -12.59 -8.84 15.08
CA GLY A 79 -11.86 -8.24 13.96
C GLY A 79 -10.49 -7.65 14.37
N PHE A 80 -10.43 -6.98 15.52
CA PHE A 80 -9.17 -6.42 16.06
C PHE A 80 -8.28 -7.51 16.67
N LYS A 81 -8.85 -8.53 17.34
CA LYS A 81 -8.09 -9.71 17.79
C LYS A 81 -7.39 -10.41 16.63
N ARG A 82 -8.04 -10.48 15.47
CA ARG A 82 -7.44 -11.03 14.26
C ARG A 82 -6.28 -10.19 13.74
N LEU A 83 -6.41 -8.86 13.75
CA LEU A 83 -5.31 -7.97 13.38
C LEU A 83 -4.13 -8.12 14.35
N GLN A 84 -4.38 -8.10 15.67
CA GLN A 84 -3.40 -8.35 16.72
C GLN A 84 -2.64 -9.67 16.49
N GLN A 85 -3.39 -10.75 16.26
CA GLN A 85 -2.81 -12.08 16.02
C GLN A 85 -1.96 -12.09 14.75
N SER A 86 -2.43 -11.49 13.66
CA SER A 86 -1.68 -11.39 12.40
C SER A 86 -0.37 -10.61 12.57
N VAL A 87 -0.38 -9.53 13.36
CA VAL A 87 0.82 -8.73 13.66
C VAL A 87 1.82 -9.57 14.47
N ARG A 88 1.35 -10.29 15.49
CA ARG A 88 2.19 -11.16 16.32
C ARG A 88 2.84 -12.26 15.49
N GLU A 89 2.04 -12.94 14.67
CA GLU A 89 2.51 -14.02 13.79
C GLU A 89 3.53 -13.52 12.76
N THR A 90 3.30 -12.34 12.17
CA THR A 90 4.24 -11.73 11.23
C THR A 90 5.56 -11.38 11.92
N LEU A 91 5.51 -10.79 13.12
CA LEU A 91 6.71 -10.43 13.88
C LEU A 91 7.46 -11.66 14.41
N ASP A 92 6.76 -12.75 14.72
CA ASP A 92 7.39 -14.04 15.03
C ASP A 92 8.19 -14.57 13.84
N GLU A 93 7.61 -14.54 12.63
CA GLU A 93 8.35 -14.90 11.41
C GLU A 93 9.53 -13.94 11.19
N PHE A 94 9.35 -12.63 11.41
CA PHE A 94 10.44 -11.67 11.26
C PHE A 94 11.59 -11.96 12.20
N ARG A 95 11.31 -12.25 13.49
CA ARG A 95 12.31 -12.64 14.49
C ARG A 95 13.09 -13.88 14.06
N ILE A 96 12.41 -14.87 13.50
CA ILE A 96 13.03 -16.14 13.05
C ILE A 96 13.98 -15.87 11.89
N TYR A 97 13.52 -15.20 10.82
CA TYR A 97 14.35 -14.98 9.63
C TYR A 97 15.42 -13.91 9.81
N ALA A 98 15.26 -13.00 10.76
CA ALA A 98 16.29 -12.04 11.15
C ALA A 98 17.36 -12.64 12.09
N GLY A 99 17.31 -13.94 12.40
CA GLY A 99 18.25 -14.57 13.33
C GLY A 99 18.21 -13.97 14.75
N GLY A 100 17.04 -13.48 15.19
CA GLY A 100 16.87 -12.81 16.47
C GLY A 100 17.18 -11.30 16.48
N ASN A 101 17.57 -10.72 15.34
CA ASN A 101 17.77 -9.27 15.20
C ASN A 101 16.45 -8.49 15.13
N VAL A 102 15.30 -9.14 15.01
CA VAL A 102 14.00 -8.47 15.24
C VAL A 102 13.46 -8.91 16.60
N ARG A 103 13.22 -7.93 17.47
CA ARG A 103 12.62 -8.12 18.80
C ARG A 103 11.37 -7.25 18.87
N TYR A 104 10.36 -7.71 19.59
CA TYR A 104 9.11 -6.98 19.68
C TYR A 104 8.41 -7.21 21.02
N GLU A 105 7.56 -6.27 21.40
CA GLU A 105 6.66 -6.37 22.54
C GLU A 105 5.29 -5.80 22.22
N PHE A 106 4.28 -6.22 22.98
CA PHE A 106 2.91 -5.74 22.85
C PHE A 106 2.56 -4.97 24.12
N ILE A 107 2.03 -3.75 23.96
CA ILE A 107 1.74 -2.80 25.03
C ILE A 107 0.27 -2.40 24.91
N ASP A 108 -0.46 -2.37 26.03
CA ASP A 108 -1.78 -1.73 26.11
C ASP A 108 -1.60 -0.30 26.65
N PRO A 109 -1.75 0.75 25.81
CA PRO A 109 -1.64 2.13 26.26
C PRO A 109 -2.69 2.53 27.31
N ASN A 110 -3.78 1.78 27.44
CA ASN A 110 -4.86 2.07 28.38
C ASN A 110 -4.59 1.58 29.80
N GLU A 111 -3.62 0.68 30.01
CA GLU A 111 -3.20 0.21 31.34
C GLU A 111 -2.42 1.28 32.13
N ILE A 112 -2.06 2.39 31.51
CA ILE A 112 -1.43 3.52 32.19
C ILE A 112 -2.44 4.15 33.17
N SER A 113 -2.25 3.86 34.46
CA SER A 113 -3.13 4.31 35.56
C SER A 113 -3.15 5.83 35.75
N ASP A 114 -2.01 6.50 35.56
CA ASP A 114 -1.91 7.96 35.69
C ASP A 114 -2.45 8.64 34.42
N GLU A 115 -3.52 9.42 34.58
CA GLU A 115 -4.21 10.05 33.46
C GLU A 115 -3.33 11.05 32.70
N LYS A 116 -2.47 11.82 33.38
CA LYS A 116 -1.59 12.80 32.73
C LYS A 116 -0.54 12.08 31.89
N GLN A 117 0.10 11.06 32.46
CA GLN A 117 1.08 10.24 31.73
C GLN A 117 0.45 9.54 30.53
N ARG A 118 -0.79 9.06 30.66
CA ARG A 118 -1.52 8.43 29.57
C ARG A 118 -1.80 9.42 28.43
N VAL A 119 -2.28 10.62 28.74
CA VAL A 119 -2.53 11.67 27.73
C VAL A 119 -1.23 12.09 27.04
N GLU A 120 -0.15 12.27 27.79
CA GLU A 120 1.17 12.57 27.21
C GLU A 120 1.67 11.44 26.31
N PHE A 121 1.47 10.19 26.72
CA PHE A 121 1.84 9.02 25.91
C PHE A 121 1.03 8.96 24.61
N PHE A 122 -0.28 9.20 24.68
CA PHE A 122 -1.15 9.27 23.51
C PHE A 122 -0.72 10.36 22.52
N GLN A 123 -0.32 11.52 23.03
CA GLN A 123 0.23 12.60 22.21
C GLN A 123 1.53 12.20 21.53
N LYS A 124 2.43 11.50 22.23
CA LYS A 124 3.68 10.98 21.64
C LYS A 124 3.40 9.97 20.53
N LEU A 125 2.44 9.07 20.72
CA LEU A 125 2.02 8.13 19.67
C LEU A 125 1.48 8.85 18.43
N ALA A 126 0.60 9.84 18.64
CA ALA A 126 0.05 10.64 17.55
C ALA A 126 1.15 11.44 16.80
N GLN A 127 2.13 11.99 17.52
CA GLN A 127 3.29 12.68 16.93
C GLN A 127 4.21 11.73 16.15
N ALA A 128 4.32 10.47 16.57
CA ALA A 128 5.02 9.42 15.83
C ALA A 128 4.24 8.92 14.60
N GLY A 129 3.03 9.45 14.33
CA GLY A 129 2.18 9.07 13.22
C GLY A 129 1.23 7.90 13.51
N ILE A 130 1.13 7.47 14.77
CA ILE A 130 0.23 6.40 15.20
C ILE A 130 -1.06 7.04 15.72
N GLN A 131 -2.06 7.16 14.84
CA GLN A 131 -3.31 7.82 15.16
C GLN A 131 -4.26 6.87 15.92
N PRO A 132 -5.02 7.39 16.91
CA PRO A 132 -6.02 6.59 17.60
C PRO A 132 -7.27 6.36 16.75
N THR A 133 -8.01 5.30 17.09
CA THR A 133 -9.33 5.02 16.55
C THR A 133 -10.30 4.64 17.66
N ASN A 134 -11.57 5.02 17.51
CA ASN A 134 -12.62 4.68 18.47
C ASN A 134 -13.16 3.28 18.15
N LEU A 135 -12.94 2.36 19.09
CA LEU A 135 -13.48 1.02 19.05
C LEU A 135 -14.81 0.97 19.80
N ARG A 136 -15.89 0.66 19.09
CA ARG A 136 -17.22 0.41 19.67
C ARG A 136 -17.37 -1.07 19.97
N ALA A 137 -17.37 -1.43 21.24
CA ALA A 137 -17.60 -2.80 21.70
C ALA A 137 -18.93 -2.88 22.46
N ASN A 138 -19.66 -3.99 22.29
CA ASN A 138 -20.82 -4.31 23.12
C ASN A 138 -20.38 -5.27 24.23
N GLU A 139 -20.25 -4.75 25.45
CA GLU A 139 -19.93 -5.53 26.64
C GLU A 139 -21.16 -5.60 27.54
N GLY A 140 -21.66 -6.81 27.80
CA GLY A 140 -22.81 -7.00 28.71
C GLY A 140 -24.09 -6.27 28.30
N GLY A 141 -24.28 -5.98 27.00
CA GLY A 141 -25.42 -5.21 26.50
C GLY A 141 -25.27 -3.68 26.57
N LYS A 142 -24.14 -3.17 27.07
CA LYS A 142 -23.78 -1.74 26.99
C LYS A 142 -22.76 -1.52 25.88
N GLN A 143 -22.97 -0.47 25.10
CA GLN A 143 -22.01 -0.02 24.11
C GLN A 143 -20.93 0.79 24.82
N VAL A 144 -19.70 0.30 24.80
CA VAL A 144 -18.52 0.96 25.36
C VAL A 144 -17.66 1.45 24.20
N GLU A 145 -17.31 2.73 24.20
CA GLU A 145 -16.31 3.29 23.30
C GLU A 145 -14.95 3.27 23.99
N ARG A 146 -13.97 2.59 23.39
CA ARG A 146 -12.57 2.59 23.86
C ARG A 146 -11.66 3.16 22.78
N LEU A 147 -10.70 3.97 23.20
CA LEU A 147 -9.66 4.48 22.30
C LEU A 147 -8.59 3.39 22.12
N VAL A 148 -8.25 3.08 20.87
CA VAL A 148 -7.23 2.08 20.52
C VAL A 148 -6.21 2.73 19.58
N PHE A 149 -4.94 2.37 19.72
CA PHE A 149 -3.84 2.82 18.86
C PHE A 149 -3.34 1.64 18.02
N PRO A 150 -3.98 1.32 16.89
CA PRO A 150 -3.67 0.11 16.13
C PRO A 150 -2.42 0.27 15.27
N GLY A 151 -1.28 0.57 15.90
CA GLY A 151 0.00 0.80 15.26
C GLY A 151 1.17 0.24 16.06
N ALA A 152 2.37 0.41 15.50
CA ALA A 152 3.62 -0.01 16.11
C ALA A 152 4.69 1.07 15.97
N ARG A 153 5.62 1.12 16.90
CA ARG A 153 6.82 1.95 16.86
C ARG A 153 8.04 1.07 16.58
N VAL A 154 8.76 1.39 15.52
CA VAL A 154 9.96 0.65 15.09
C VAL A 154 11.19 1.48 15.45
N MET A 155 12.10 0.89 16.22
CA MET A 155 13.31 1.53 16.72
C MET A 155 14.55 0.83 16.18
N TYR A 156 15.50 1.63 15.70
CA TYR A 156 16.77 1.18 15.17
C TYR A 156 17.85 2.26 15.32
N LYS A 157 18.98 1.93 15.94
CA LYS A 157 20.12 2.85 16.18
C LYS A 157 19.73 4.21 16.78
N GLY A 158 18.85 4.20 17.77
CA GLY A 158 18.38 5.43 18.45
C GLY A 158 17.44 6.30 17.61
N LYS A 159 17.07 5.88 16.40
CA LYS A 159 16.00 6.47 15.61
C LYS A 159 14.71 5.66 15.80
N GLU A 160 13.57 6.32 15.69
CA GLU A 160 12.26 5.67 15.74
C GLU A 160 11.36 6.14 14.58
N THR A 161 10.42 5.28 14.18
CA THR A 161 9.33 5.62 13.25
C THR A 161 8.06 4.93 13.72
N GLY A 162 6.92 5.62 13.67
CA GLY A 162 5.63 4.99 13.87
C GLY A 162 5.11 4.34 12.58
N VAL A 163 4.25 3.34 12.75
CA VAL A 163 3.64 2.55 11.69
C VAL A 163 2.17 2.36 12.04
N MET A 164 1.28 2.81 11.16
CA MET A 164 -0.16 2.57 11.31
C MET A 164 -0.49 1.18 10.76
N LEU A 165 -1.00 0.27 11.59
CA LEU A 165 -1.32 -1.12 11.18
C LEU A 165 -2.79 -1.27 10.79
N LEU A 166 -3.68 -0.40 11.29
CA LEU A 166 -5.04 -0.25 10.76
C LEU A 166 -5.02 0.66 9.53
N LYS A 167 -4.86 0.05 8.35
CA LYS A 167 -4.93 0.71 7.06
C LYS A 167 -5.91 0.02 6.11
N GLY A 168 -6.42 0.77 5.17
CA GLY A 168 -7.35 0.29 4.15
C GLY A 168 -8.18 1.44 3.60
N ASN A 169 -9.04 1.12 2.65
CA ASN A 169 -9.93 2.07 2.02
C ASN A 169 -10.96 2.59 3.04
N LEU A 170 -11.01 3.90 3.30
CA LEU A 170 -11.92 4.48 4.29
C LEU A 170 -13.39 4.34 3.88
N ALA A 171 -13.68 4.20 2.58
CA ALA A 171 -15.02 3.93 2.08
C ALA A 171 -15.45 2.46 2.25
N ALA A 172 -14.52 1.54 2.54
CA ALA A 172 -14.83 0.15 2.79
C ALA A 172 -15.47 -0.04 4.18
N SER A 173 -16.21 -1.15 4.34
CA SER A 173 -16.82 -1.47 5.63
C SER A 173 -15.75 -1.66 6.73
N PRO A 174 -16.05 -1.40 8.01
CA PRO A 174 -15.07 -1.59 9.09
C PRO A 174 -14.43 -2.98 9.13
N ASP A 175 -15.21 -4.03 8.86
CA ASP A 175 -14.71 -5.42 8.82
C ASP A 175 -13.80 -5.66 7.60
N GLU A 176 -14.11 -5.06 6.45
CA GLU A 176 -13.28 -5.12 5.24
C GLU A 176 -11.97 -4.34 5.42
N ARG A 177 -12.00 -3.15 6.03
CA ARG A 177 -10.77 -2.41 6.37
C ARG A 177 -9.86 -3.24 7.28
N LEU A 178 -10.42 -3.91 8.28
CA LEU A 178 -9.64 -4.81 9.14
C LEU A 178 -9.07 -6.00 8.36
N ASN A 179 -9.77 -6.50 7.33
CA ASN A 179 -9.22 -7.53 6.45
C ASN A 179 -8.05 -6.98 5.61
N GLN A 180 -8.22 -5.81 5.00
CA GLN A 180 -7.19 -5.12 4.22
C GLN A 180 -5.96 -4.79 5.09
N SER A 181 -6.17 -4.40 6.35
CA SER A 181 -5.11 -4.20 7.33
C SER A 181 -4.32 -5.48 7.59
N VAL A 182 -5.00 -6.61 7.78
CA VAL A 182 -4.36 -7.93 7.96
C VAL A 182 -3.52 -8.30 6.73
N GLU A 183 -4.02 -8.07 5.52
CA GLU A 183 -3.24 -8.26 4.28
C GLU A 183 -1.98 -7.38 4.23
N GLY A 184 -2.06 -6.15 4.75
CA GLY A 184 -0.99 -5.16 4.70
C GLY A 184 0.08 -5.29 5.78
N VAL A 185 -0.15 -6.05 6.86
CA VAL A 185 0.75 -6.11 8.03
C VAL A 185 2.21 -6.35 7.65
N GLU A 186 2.48 -7.35 6.81
CA GLU A 186 3.85 -7.68 6.39
C GLU A 186 4.50 -6.50 5.67
N TYR A 187 3.78 -5.89 4.74
CA TYR A 187 4.28 -4.76 3.95
C TYR A 187 4.59 -3.55 4.84
N GLU A 188 3.67 -3.18 5.74
CA GLU A 188 3.83 -2.00 6.60
C GLU A 188 5.02 -2.15 7.55
N LEU A 189 5.14 -3.30 8.21
CA LEU A 189 6.26 -3.58 9.12
C LEU A 189 7.59 -3.67 8.36
N ALA A 190 7.62 -4.40 7.24
CA ALA A 190 8.84 -4.53 6.46
C ALA A 190 9.28 -3.19 5.86
N THR A 191 8.35 -2.32 5.46
CA THR A 191 8.66 -1.00 4.90
C THR A 191 9.27 -0.10 5.98
N ALA A 192 8.72 -0.13 7.20
CA ALA A 192 9.27 0.60 8.33
C ALA A 192 10.68 0.12 8.70
N ILE A 193 10.92 -1.20 8.70
CA ILE A 193 12.25 -1.77 8.91
C ILE A 193 13.19 -1.33 7.79
N ARG A 194 12.76 -1.42 6.52
CA ARG A 194 13.54 -1.02 5.35
C ARG A 194 14.01 0.43 5.46
N LYS A 195 13.06 1.34 5.71
CA LYS A 195 13.29 2.79 5.90
C LYS A 195 14.38 3.08 6.94
N MET A 196 14.39 2.31 8.02
CA MET A 196 15.27 2.56 9.16
C MET A 196 16.63 1.88 9.02
N ALA A 197 16.65 0.63 8.53
CA ALA A 197 17.84 -0.20 8.49
C ALA A 197 18.69 -0.03 7.23
N PHE A 198 18.08 0.35 6.10
CA PHE A 198 18.74 0.42 4.80
C PHE A 198 18.65 1.83 4.24
N GLN A 199 19.78 2.40 3.85
CA GLN A 199 19.81 3.68 3.14
C GLN A 199 19.60 3.48 1.65
N GLY A 200 18.90 4.43 1.01
CA GLY A 200 18.68 4.44 -0.43
C GLY A 200 19.97 4.43 -1.24
N ASN A 201 20.16 3.39 -2.05
CA ASN A 201 21.21 3.32 -3.06
C ASN A 201 20.76 3.82 -4.44
N LYS A 202 19.45 4.02 -4.63
CA LYS A 202 18.85 4.52 -5.88
C LYS A 202 18.75 6.04 -5.88
N THR A 203 18.95 6.64 -7.05
CA THR A 203 18.90 8.09 -7.25
C THR A 203 17.71 8.48 -8.11
N ILE A 204 16.86 9.35 -7.59
CA ILE A 204 15.68 9.92 -8.25
C ILE A 204 16.01 11.35 -8.69
N GLY A 205 15.73 11.68 -9.95
CA GLY A 205 15.81 13.04 -10.47
C GLY A 205 14.43 13.71 -10.55
N TYR A 206 14.20 14.76 -9.78
CA TYR A 206 13.07 15.67 -9.99
C TYR A 206 13.44 16.68 -11.08
N ILE A 207 12.75 16.60 -12.21
CA ILE A 207 13.05 17.41 -13.40
C ILE A 207 12.32 18.73 -13.33
N SER A 208 13.05 19.84 -13.48
CA SER A 208 12.51 21.19 -13.58
C SER A 208 12.90 21.87 -14.91
N GLY A 209 12.34 23.06 -15.18
CA GLY A 209 12.70 23.90 -16.33
C GLY A 209 11.58 24.14 -17.34
N GLN A 210 10.47 23.40 -17.28
CA GLN A 210 9.28 23.57 -18.13
C GLN A 210 8.04 23.94 -17.29
N GLY A 211 8.25 24.76 -16.26
CA GLY A 211 7.18 25.22 -15.37
C GLY A 211 6.53 24.12 -14.53
N GLN A 212 7.29 23.08 -14.16
CA GLN A 212 6.90 22.07 -13.18
C GLN A 212 6.63 22.69 -11.80
N LEU A 213 5.99 21.93 -10.91
CA LEU A 213 5.72 22.36 -9.53
C LEU A 213 7.00 22.83 -8.83
N GLU A 214 6.86 23.95 -8.11
CA GLU A 214 7.92 24.51 -7.28
C GLU A 214 8.22 23.64 -6.06
N THR A 215 9.37 23.85 -5.41
CA THR A 215 9.81 23.05 -4.25
C THR A 215 8.73 22.95 -3.19
N GLN A 216 8.13 24.10 -2.84
CA GLN A 216 7.13 24.21 -1.79
C GLN A 216 5.91 23.34 -2.03
N ASN A 217 5.56 23.10 -3.30
CA ASN A 217 4.40 22.34 -3.74
C ASN A 217 4.63 20.84 -3.87
N VAL A 218 5.88 20.38 -3.73
CA VAL A 218 6.23 18.96 -3.73
C VAL A 218 7.05 18.57 -2.49
N THR A 219 7.10 19.44 -1.48
CA THR A 219 7.93 19.26 -0.26
C THR A 219 7.63 17.93 0.40
N ASP A 220 6.36 17.59 0.59
CA ASP A 220 5.95 16.36 1.28
C ASP A 220 6.34 15.10 0.48
N LEU A 221 6.15 15.13 -0.84
CA LEU A 221 6.54 14.02 -1.71
C LEU A 221 8.07 13.83 -1.73
N LEU A 222 8.83 14.90 -1.96
CA LEU A 222 10.29 14.81 -2.03
C LEU A 222 10.88 14.42 -0.67
N GLY A 223 10.35 14.96 0.43
CA GLY A 223 10.73 14.58 1.79
C GLY A 223 10.46 13.10 2.08
N SER A 224 9.29 12.60 1.70
CA SER A 224 8.94 11.17 1.83
C SER A 224 9.86 10.27 1.00
N LEU A 225 10.24 10.69 -0.21
CA LEU A 225 11.16 9.95 -1.07
C LEU A 225 12.59 9.92 -0.52
N GLN A 226 13.04 11.01 0.12
CA GLN A 226 14.37 11.11 0.72
C GLN A 226 14.58 10.11 1.88
N GLU A 227 13.50 9.61 2.49
CA GLU A 227 13.59 8.56 3.51
C GLU A 227 14.05 7.21 2.94
N PHE A 228 13.86 6.97 1.64
CA PHE A 228 14.16 5.70 0.97
C PHE A 228 15.21 5.81 -0.14
N TYR A 229 15.41 7.00 -0.69
CA TYR A 229 16.16 7.23 -1.93
C TYR A 229 17.00 8.50 -1.86
N ARG A 230 18.00 8.60 -2.72
CA ARG A 230 18.69 9.87 -2.96
C ARG A 230 17.85 10.68 -3.95
N VAL A 231 17.44 11.87 -3.56
CA VAL A 231 16.63 12.74 -4.43
C VAL A 231 17.48 13.92 -4.89
N ALA A 232 17.73 14.00 -6.18
CA ALA A 232 18.39 15.12 -6.85
C ALA A 232 17.36 15.93 -7.62
N ARG A 233 17.57 17.24 -7.73
CA ARG A 233 16.76 18.12 -8.57
C ARG A 233 17.66 18.86 -9.53
N GLY A 234 17.18 19.07 -10.75
CA GLY A 234 17.84 20.00 -11.64
C GLY A 234 17.03 20.34 -12.88
N GLU A 235 17.42 21.43 -13.53
CA GLU A 235 16.79 21.90 -14.75
C GLU A 235 17.23 21.08 -15.96
N LEU A 236 16.28 20.56 -16.72
CA LEU A 236 16.56 19.65 -17.84
C LEU A 236 17.46 20.29 -18.90
N ARG A 237 17.33 21.61 -19.10
CA ARG A 237 18.15 22.38 -20.03
C ARG A 237 19.64 22.38 -19.65
N ASP A 238 19.93 22.51 -18.35
CA ASP A 238 21.29 22.66 -17.82
C ASP A 238 21.98 21.31 -17.59
N ILE A 239 21.19 20.23 -17.48
CA ILE A 239 21.70 18.88 -17.31
C ILE A 239 22.06 18.29 -18.69
N PRO A 240 23.33 17.94 -18.96
CA PRO A 240 23.72 17.38 -20.26
C PRO A 240 23.18 15.97 -20.49
N THR A 241 23.06 15.16 -19.42
CA THR A 241 22.59 13.78 -19.47
C THR A 241 21.90 13.37 -18.17
N LEU A 242 20.90 12.49 -18.29
CA LEU A 242 20.19 11.88 -17.14
C LEU A 242 20.85 10.57 -16.67
N GLN A 243 22.02 10.21 -17.21
CA GLN A 243 22.79 9.06 -16.77
C GLN A 243 23.18 9.20 -15.28
N GLY A 244 23.14 8.08 -14.56
CA GLY A 244 23.37 8.03 -13.11
C GLY A 244 22.11 8.20 -12.26
N LEU A 245 20.99 8.58 -12.86
CA LEU A 245 19.67 8.50 -12.25
C LEU A 245 19.05 7.11 -12.53
N ASP A 246 18.25 6.61 -11.58
CA ASP A 246 17.46 5.39 -11.77
C ASP A 246 16.03 5.70 -12.21
N LEU A 247 15.49 6.85 -11.77
CA LEU A 247 14.14 7.30 -12.09
C LEU A 247 14.07 8.83 -12.20
N ILE A 248 13.23 9.33 -13.11
CA ILE A 248 12.88 10.75 -13.19
C ILE A 248 11.40 10.99 -12.85
N ILE A 249 11.13 12.14 -12.22
CA ILE A 249 9.79 12.63 -11.92
C ILE A 249 9.56 13.92 -12.71
N ILE A 250 8.50 13.95 -13.51
CA ILE A 250 8.03 15.14 -14.21
C ILE A 250 6.62 15.46 -13.68
N ALA A 251 6.50 16.54 -12.90
CA ALA A 251 5.28 16.90 -12.20
C ALA A 251 4.72 18.24 -12.70
N LYS A 252 3.52 18.19 -13.29
CA LYS A 252 2.72 19.31 -13.79
C LYS A 252 3.53 20.30 -14.66
N PRO A 253 4.20 19.87 -15.74
CA PRO A 253 4.83 20.81 -16.66
C PRO A 253 3.78 21.72 -17.29
N THR A 254 4.12 22.98 -17.52
CA THR A 254 3.23 24.00 -18.08
C THR A 254 3.80 24.67 -19.34
N GLN A 255 5.06 24.38 -19.69
CA GLN A 255 5.76 24.91 -20.85
C GLN A 255 6.18 23.79 -21.82
N PRO A 256 6.39 24.10 -23.12
CA PRO A 256 6.82 23.10 -24.11
C PRO A 256 8.22 22.54 -23.83
N PHE A 257 8.39 21.25 -24.07
CA PHE A 257 9.69 20.58 -24.10
C PHE A 257 10.35 20.76 -25.47
N THR A 258 11.65 21.04 -25.47
CA THR A 258 12.43 21.11 -26.72
C THR A 258 12.73 19.71 -27.27
N GLU A 259 13.15 19.60 -28.53
CA GLU A 259 13.60 18.31 -29.09
C GLU A 259 14.82 17.77 -28.34
N ALA A 260 15.72 18.63 -27.86
CA ALA A 260 16.86 18.24 -27.02
C ALA A 260 16.40 17.68 -25.66
N ASP A 261 15.38 18.28 -25.04
CA ASP A 261 14.79 17.79 -23.79
C ASP A 261 14.14 16.41 -23.99
N LYS A 262 13.33 16.26 -25.05
CA LYS A 262 12.73 14.98 -25.42
C LYS A 262 13.79 13.92 -25.69
N TYR A 263 14.89 14.28 -26.35
CA TYR A 263 16.00 13.37 -26.61
C TYR A 263 16.67 12.88 -25.33
N LYS A 264 16.92 13.76 -24.35
CA LYS A 264 17.48 13.37 -23.04
C LYS A 264 16.56 12.36 -22.32
N ILE A 265 15.26 12.62 -22.30
CA ILE A 265 14.26 11.72 -21.71
C ILE A 265 14.19 10.40 -22.47
N ASP A 266 14.12 10.45 -23.80
CA ASP A 266 14.02 9.27 -24.66
C ASP A 266 15.23 8.35 -24.47
N GLN A 267 16.44 8.88 -24.60
CA GLN A 267 17.66 8.09 -24.44
C GLN A 267 17.85 7.58 -23.01
N PHE A 268 17.36 8.31 -22.00
CA PHE A 268 17.32 7.80 -20.63
C PHE A 268 16.43 6.56 -20.49
N ILE A 269 15.22 6.60 -21.05
CA ILE A 269 14.31 5.43 -21.08
C ILE A 269 14.91 4.28 -21.89
N MET A 270 15.51 4.55 -23.06
CA MET A 270 16.15 3.52 -23.88
C MET A 270 17.30 2.81 -23.13
N ASN A 271 17.94 3.50 -22.19
CA ASN A 271 18.99 2.95 -21.34
C ASN A 271 18.48 2.28 -20.05
N GLY A 272 17.17 2.11 -19.89
CA GLY A 272 16.58 1.40 -18.75
C GLY A 272 16.19 2.29 -17.58
N GLY A 273 16.37 3.60 -17.75
CA GLY A 273 15.82 4.62 -16.86
C GLY A 273 14.31 4.52 -16.78
N LYS A 274 13.75 4.97 -15.66
CA LYS A 274 12.31 4.89 -15.37
C LYS A 274 11.73 6.27 -15.23
N ALA A 275 10.48 6.46 -15.58
CA ALA A 275 9.86 7.77 -15.46
C ALA A 275 8.46 7.68 -14.88
N VAL A 276 8.11 8.69 -14.10
CA VAL A 276 6.72 8.96 -13.74
C VAL A 276 6.36 10.37 -14.19
N PHE A 277 5.24 10.46 -14.91
CA PHE A 277 4.69 11.69 -15.46
C PHE A 277 3.34 11.97 -14.79
N PHE A 278 3.22 13.13 -14.15
CA PHE A 278 1.95 13.68 -13.68
C PHE A 278 1.69 14.93 -14.52
N VAL A 279 0.78 14.85 -15.50
CA VAL A 279 0.67 15.85 -16.56
C VAL A 279 -0.78 16.26 -16.75
N ASP A 280 -1.01 17.58 -16.79
CA ASP A 280 -2.31 18.14 -17.15
C ASP A 280 -2.40 18.33 -18.66
N ALA A 281 -3.52 17.94 -19.24
CA ALA A 281 -3.80 18.22 -20.64
C ALA A 281 -4.31 19.66 -20.85
N LEU A 282 -4.98 20.25 -19.86
CA LEU A 282 -5.63 21.56 -19.93
C LEU A 282 -5.12 22.50 -18.84
N ASN A 283 -5.04 23.80 -19.13
CA ASN A 283 -4.69 24.80 -18.13
C ASN A 283 -5.90 25.12 -17.23
N ALA A 284 -5.87 24.63 -15.99
CA ALA A 284 -6.94 24.88 -15.03
C ALA A 284 -6.36 25.18 -13.65
N ASN A 285 -6.86 26.24 -13.03
CA ASN A 285 -6.49 26.63 -11.67
C ASN A 285 -7.70 27.22 -10.93
N MET A 286 -7.83 26.91 -9.65
CA MET A 286 -8.96 27.42 -8.86
C MET A 286 -8.89 28.94 -8.65
N ASP A 287 -7.69 29.51 -8.63
CA ASP A 287 -7.50 30.94 -8.40
C ASP A 287 -8.15 31.78 -9.52
N SER A 288 -7.98 31.39 -10.79
CA SER A 288 -8.65 32.09 -11.89
C SER A 288 -10.14 31.77 -11.98
N VAL A 289 -10.56 30.55 -11.64
CA VAL A 289 -11.99 30.20 -11.55
C VAL A 289 -12.71 31.07 -10.53
N GLY A 290 -12.10 31.31 -9.35
CA GLY A 290 -12.65 32.16 -8.30
C GLY A 290 -12.68 33.66 -8.64
N ALA A 291 -11.84 34.11 -9.56
CA ALA A 291 -11.72 35.52 -9.94
C ALA A 291 -12.73 36.00 -11.00
N GLY A 292 -13.64 35.14 -11.47
CA GLY A 292 -14.63 35.47 -12.49
C GLY A 292 -14.87 34.39 -13.54
N GLY A 293 -14.31 33.19 -13.34
CA GLY A 293 -14.37 32.09 -14.30
C GLY A 293 -13.26 32.14 -15.35
N MET A 294 -13.01 31.00 -16.00
CA MET A 294 -12.01 30.87 -17.06
C MET A 294 -12.45 29.85 -18.12
N PHE A 295 -11.77 29.83 -19.27
CA PHE A 295 -11.83 28.72 -20.21
C PHE A 295 -10.52 27.93 -20.11
N ALA A 296 -10.62 26.65 -19.77
CA ALA A 296 -9.48 25.75 -19.78
C ALA A 296 -9.17 25.34 -21.22
N MET A 297 -7.97 25.69 -21.66
CA MET A 297 -7.38 25.48 -22.98
C MET A 297 -6.30 24.40 -22.91
N PRO A 298 -6.03 23.66 -24.00
CA PRO A 298 -4.97 22.67 -24.01
C PRO A 298 -3.59 23.27 -23.80
N TYR A 299 -2.77 22.62 -22.97
CA TYR A 299 -1.34 22.91 -22.94
C TYR A 299 -0.68 22.43 -24.23
N ASN A 300 0.27 23.21 -24.74
CA ASN A 300 1.16 22.75 -25.80
C ASN A 300 2.52 22.36 -25.19
N LEU A 301 2.58 21.15 -24.63
CA LEU A 301 3.78 20.66 -23.94
C LEU A 301 4.80 20.03 -24.90
N ASN A 302 4.44 19.78 -26.16
CA ASN A 302 5.26 19.02 -27.11
C ASN A 302 5.69 17.64 -26.55
N LEU A 303 4.78 16.92 -25.90
CA LEU A 303 5.00 15.56 -25.37
C LEU A 303 4.11 14.50 -26.03
N ASP A 304 3.15 14.91 -26.87
CA ASP A 304 2.15 14.02 -27.48
C ASP A 304 2.80 12.92 -28.33
N ASP A 305 3.84 13.25 -29.08
CA ASP A 305 4.57 12.31 -29.93
C ASP A 305 5.38 11.29 -29.12
N LEU A 306 5.99 11.73 -28.01
CA LEU A 306 6.70 10.88 -27.07
C LEU A 306 5.74 9.88 -26.41
N PHE A 307 4.62 10.37 -25.85
CA PHE A 307 3.62 9.50 -25.23
C PHE A 307 2.99 8.53 -26.23
N PHE A 308 2.64 9.02 -27.42
CA PHE A 308 2.08 8.19 -28.49
C PHE A 308 3.04 7.07 -28.87
N ARG A 309 4.34 7.38 -28.99
CA ARG A 309 5.38 6.38 -29.27
C ARG A 309 5.49 5.33 -28.16
N TYR A 310 5.30 5.73 -26.90
CA TYR A 310 5.35 4.84 -25.74
C TYR A 310 4.06 4.06 -25.50
N GLY A 311 2.97 4.42 -26.19
CA GLY A 311 1.73 3.64 -26.19
C GLY A 311 0.57 4.24 -25.42
N VAL A 312 0.62 5.52 -25.05
CA VAL A 312 -0.48 6.25 -24.41
C VAL A 312 -0.73 7.60 -25.07
N ARG A 313 -1.93 8.15 -24.90
CA ARG A 313 -2.30 9.48 -25.37
C ARG A 313 -3.07 10.20 -24.26
N LEU A 314 -2.65 11.41 -23.94
CA LEU A 314 -3.45 12.31 -23.11
C LEU A 314 -4.45 13.03 -24.02
N ASN A 315 -5.73 13.01 -23.64
CA ASN A 315 -6.75 13.71 -24.39
C ASN A 315 -6.95 15.12 -23.81
N PRO A 316 -7.13 16.16 -24.64
CA PRO A 316 -7.44 17.52 -24.21
C PRO A 316 -8.89 17.62 -23.71
N THR A 317 -9.15 16.95 -22.59
CA THR A 317 -10.46 16.74 -21.99
C THR A 317 -10.40 17.01 -20.50
N MET A 318 -11.56 17.29 -19.90
CA MET A 318 -11.72 17.37 -18.45
C MET A 318 -12.87 16.49 -18.01
N ILE A 319 -12.71 15.81 -16.88
CA ILE A 319 -13.74 14.95 -16.32
C ILE A 319 -14.47 15.68 -15.20
N MET A 320 -15.79 15.60 -15.25
CA MET A 320 -16.66 15.85 -14.10
C MET A 320 -17.13 14.52 -13.53
N ASP A 321 -17.13 14.38 -12.21
CA ASP A 321 -17.59 13.18 -11.51
C ASP A 321 -18.60 13.58 -10.43
N LEU A 322 -19.60 12.73 -10.18
CA LEU A 322 -20.51 12.91 -9.04
C LEU A 322 -19.84 12.55 -7.70
N ASN A 323 -18.87 11.64 -7.73
CA ASN A 323 -17.99 11.36 -6.62
C ASN A 323 -16.80 12.32 -6.65
N SER A 324 -16.93 13.46 -5.98
CA SER A 324 -15.97 14.55 -6.04
C SER A 324 -15.82 15.29 -4.70
N GLY A 325 -14.76 16.07 -4.58
CA GLY A 325 -14.48 16.87 -3.40
C GLY A 325 -15.30 18.15 -3.32
N PHE A 326 -15.16 18.87 -2.21
CA PHE A 326 -15.91 20.10 -1.93
C PHE A 326 -15.01 21.33 -2.01
N ILE A 327 -15.61 22.47 -2.34
CA ILE A 327 -14.97 23.78 -2.28
C ILE A 327 -15.84 24.75 -1.47
N PRO A 328 -15.24 25.70 -0.73
CA PRO A 328 -16.00 26.74 -0.08
C PRO A 328 -16.46 27.79 -1.11
N ILE A 329 -17.74 28.12 -1.11
CA ILE A 329 -18.31 29.20 -1.92
C ILE A 329 -19.04 30.17 -1.01
N VAL A 330 -18.83 31.48 -1.24
CA VAL A 330 -19.58 32.53 -0.52
C VAL A 330 -21.02 32.53 -1.04
N THR A 331 -22.00 32.22 -0.18
CA THR A 331 -23.43 32.17 -0.52
C THR A 331 -24.19 33.43 -0.11
N GLY A 332 -23.60 34.26 0.76
CA GLY A 332 -24.18 35.53 1.16
C GLY A 332 -23.31 36.25 2.18
N TYR A 333 -23.84 37.30 2.80
CA TYR A 333 -23.19 38.03 3.88
C TYR A 333 -24.17 38.18 5.04
N THR A 334 -23.68 37.93 6.27
CA THR A 334 -24.39 38.31 7.50
C THR A 334 -23.69 39.52 8.10
N GLY A 335 -24.23 40.71 7.85
CA GLY A 335 -23.50 41.95 8.10
C GLY A 335 -22.27 42.03 7.21
N GLU A 336 -21.08 42.22 7.80
CA GLU A 336 -19.80 42.29 7.08
C GLU A 336 -19.10 40.92 6.93
N ARG A 337 -19.65 39.84 7.47
CA ARG A 337 -19.03 38.51 7.40
C ARG A 337 -19.59 37.70 6.23
N PRO A 338 -18.75 37.18 5.31
CA PRO A 338 -19.20 36.28 4.27
C PRO A 338 -19.69 34.96 4.89
N GLN A 339 -20.86 34.52 4.48
CA GLN A 339 -21.34 33.16 4.72
C GLN A 339 -20.77 32.25 3.64
N THR A 340 -20.06 31.20 4.06
CA THR A 340 -19.45 30.22 3.16
C THR A 340 -20.10 28.87 3.34
N GLU A 341 -20.49 28.24 2.25
CA GLU A 341 -20.99 26.86 2.23
C GLU A 341 -20.03 25.97 1.44
N MET A 342 -19.89 24.72 1.88
CA MET A 342 -19.13 23.71 1.15
C MET A 342 -20.02 23.11 0.07
N ILE A 343 -19.66 23.32 -1.19
CA ILE A 343 -20.41 22.82 -2.33
C ILE A 343 -19.56 21.79 -3.07
N ASN A 344 -20.21 20.71 -3.51
CA ASN A 344 -19.55 19.65 -4.25
C ASN A 344 -19.03 20.19 -5.60
N TRP A 345 -17.72 20.11 -5.81
CA TRP A 345 -17.05 20.59 -7.01
C TRP A 345 -16.65 19.43 -7.91
N ARG A 346 -17.50 19.18 -8.91
CA ARG A 346 -17.44 17.99 -9.77
C ARG A 346 -16.17 17.87 -10.61
N PHE A 347 -15.41 18.94 -10.78
CA PHE A 347 -14.10 18.95 -11.42
C PHE A 347 -12.96 18.43 -10.52
N TYR A 348 -13.23 18.10 -9.26
CA TYR A 348 -12.28 17.42 -8.36
C TYR A 348 -12.72 15.99 -8.06
N PRO A 349 -12.66 15.05 -9.03
CA PRO A 349 -13.03 13.66 -8.79
C PRO A 349 -12.25 13.03 -7.64
N LEU A 350 -12.97 12.26 -6.82
CA LEU A 350 -12.38 11.38 -5.82
C LEU A 350 -12.24 9.99 -6.44
N LEU A 351 -10.99 9.61 -6.73
CA LEU A 351 -10.69 8.33 -7.36
C LEU A 351 -10.71 7.25 -6.27
N ASN A 352 -11.66 6.33 -6.37
CA ASN A 352 -11.79 5.20 -5.44
C ASN A 352 -11.99 3.86 -6.17
N THR A 353 -11.82 3.85 -7.48
CA THR A 353 -11.85 2.64 -8.32
C THR A 353 -10.47 2.41 -8.88
N PHE A 354 -9.86 1.28 -8.52
CA PHE A 354 -8.47 0.98 -8.87
C PHE A 354 -8.34 -0.39 -9.53
N ALA A 355 -7.31 -0.53 -10.35
CA ALA A 355 -6.95 -1.84 -10.89
C ALA A 355 -6.39 -2.76 -9.80
N LYS A 356 -6.48 -4.07 -10.02
CA LYS A 356 -5.81 -5.08 -9.20
C LYS A 356 -4.31 -5.06 -9.48
N HIS A 357 -3.58 -4.19 -8.78
CA HIS A 357 -2.14 -4.01 -8.95
C HIS A 357 -1.47 -3.68 -7.61
N PRO A 358 -0.22 -4.12 -7.34
CA PRO A 358 0.48 -3.78 -6.09
C PRO A 358 0.53 -2.28 -5.78
N ILE A 359 0.62 -1.43 -6.81
CA ILE A 359 0.63 0.04 -6.67
C ILE A 359 -0.64 0.56 -5.99
N THR A 360 -1.80 -0.02 -6.30
CA THR A 360 -3.12 0.51 -5.94
C THR A 360 -3.92 -0.45 -5.04
N ARG A 361 -3.31 -1.53 -4.57
CA ARG A 361 -3.98 -2.53 -3.71
C ARG A 361 -4.24 -1.93 -2.33
N ASN A 362 -5.51 -1.96 -1.88
CA ASN A 362 -5.95 -1.49 -0.56
C ASN A 362 -5.59 -0.03 -0.26
N ILE A 363 -5.33 0.77 -1.30
CA ILE A 363 -5.14 2.21 -1.16
C ILE A 363 -6.50 2.88 -0.89
N ASP A 364 -6.47 3.97 -0.13
CA ASP A 364 -7.65 4.80 0.08
C ASP A 364 -7.94 5.71 -1.13
N ALA A 365 -9.02 6.48 -1.06
CA ALA A 365 -9.40 7.41 -2.11
C ALA A 365 -8.26 8.41 -2.41
N VAL A 366 -8.04 8.68 -3.70
CA VAL A 366 -7.05 9.64 -4.19
C VAL A 366 -7.78 10.88 -4.69
N TYR A 367 -7.32 12.05 -4.27
CA TYR A 367 -7.95 13.32 -4.60
C TYR A 367 -7.33 13.94 -5.85
N SER A 368 -8.11 14.05 -6.91
CA SER A 368 -7.69 14.64 -8.18
C SER A 368 -8.27 16.04 -8.38
N LYS A 369 -7.61 16.87 -9.18
CA LYS A 369 -8.06 18.23 -9.52
C LYS A 369 -7.95 18.43 -11.03
N PHE A 370 -9.09 18.70 -11.69
CA PHE A 370 -9.15 18.97 -13.12
C PHE A 370 -8.62 17.83 -14.02
N ILE A 371 -8.81 16.59 -13.59
CA ILE A 371 -8.28 15.40 -14.26
C ILE A 371 -8.85 15.17 -15.66
N GLY A 372 -8.00 14.76 -16.60
CA GLY A 372 -8.37 14.43 -17.98
C GLY A 372 -8.48 12.93 -18.25
N THR A 373 -8.97 12.56 -19.43
CA THR A 373 -8.97 11.16 -19.90
C THR A 373 -7.65 10.78 -20.58
N MET A 374 -7.34 9.49 -20.58
CA MET A 374 -6.22 8.93 -21.35
C MET A 374 -6.65 7.70 -22.15
N ASP A 375 -6.08 7.58 -23.35
CA ASP A 375 -6.24 6.40 -24.18
C ASP A 375 -4.92 5.63 -24.32
N THR A 376 -5.02 4.36 -24.69
CA THR A 376 -3.86 3.57 -25.11
C THR A 376 -3.78 3.51 -26.63
N VAL A 377 -2.56 3.50 -27.16
CA VAL A 377 -2.31 3.30 -28.59
C VAL A 377 -1.43 2.08 -28.80
N ARG A 378 -1.38 1.57 -30.03
CA ARG A 378 -0.55 0.41 -30.35
C ARG A 378 0.93 0.78 -30.18
N ALA A 379 1.64 0.00 -29.38
CA ALA A 379 3.09 0.05 -29.22
C ALA A 379 3.55 -1.38 -29.01
N ASP A 380 4.38 -1.89 -29.92
CA ASP A 380 4.80 -3.29 -29.93
C ASP A 380 5.75 -3.55 -28.73
N GLY A 381 5.55 -4.67 -28.04
CA GLY A 381 6.37 -5.04 -26.86
C GLY A 381 6.04 -4.26 -25.58
N ILE A 382 5.04 -3.38 -25.57
CA ILE A 382 4.62 -2.61 -24.38
C ILE A 382 3.30 -3.12 -23.81
N ARG A 383 3.37 -3.62 -22.57
CA ARG A 383 2.21 -3.91 -21.73
C ARG A 383 1.69 -2.61 -21.11
N LYS A 384 0.39 -2.33 -21.28
CA LYS A 384 -0.29 -1.19 -20.64
C LYS A 384 -1.25 -1.70 -19.58
N THR A 385 -1.04 -1.28 -18.34
CA THR A 385 -1.88 -1.63 -17.20
C THR A 385 -2.53 -0.36 -16.67
N PRO A 386 -3.87 -0.19 -16.77
CA PRO A 386 -4.52 0.95 -16.13
C PRO A 386 -4.38 0.84 -14.61
N LEU A 387 -4.25 1.96 -13.91
CA LEU A 387 -4.03 2.00 -12.45
C LEU A 387 -5.25 2.52 -11.69
N ALA A 388 -5.80 3.65 -12.13
CA ALA A 388 -6.90 4.33 -11.46
C ALA A 388 -7.99 4.73 -12.46
N PHE A 389 -9.22 4.75 -11.97
CA PHE A 389 -10.41 5.09 -12.73
C PHE A 389 -11.29 6.08 -11.96
N THR A 390 -12.03 6.90 -12.71
CA THR A 390 -13.15 7.67 -12.18
C THR A 390 -14.32 6.77 -11.77
N SER A 391 -15.35 7.34 -11.16
CA SER A 391 -16.56 6.59 -10.84
C SER A 391 -17.34 6.21 -12.12
N VAL A 392 -18.35 5.36 -11.93
CA VAL A 392 -19.30 5.01 -13.00
C VAL A 392 -20.14 6.20 -13.46
N TYR A 393 -20.25 7.25 -12.63
CA TYR A 393 -21.04 8.46 -12.88
C TYR A 393 -20.15 9.63 -13.29
N SER A 394 -19.42 9.45 -14.39
CA SER A 394 -18.54 10.47 -14.95
C SER A 394 -19.13 11.12 -16.20
N ARG A 395 -18.67 12.34 -16.47
CA ARG A 395 -18.96 13.13 -17.67
C ARG A 395 -17.64 13.67 -18.22
N VAL A 396 -17.42 13.51 -19.52
CA VAL A 396 -16.21 14.01 -20.20
C VAL A 396 -16.54 15.27 -20.99
N LEU A 397 -15.79 16.34 -20.76
CA LEU A 397 -15.87 17.60 -21.49
C LEU A 397 -14.66 17.75 -22.41
N GLN A 398 -14.90 18.23 -23.63
CA GLN A 398 -13.84 18.53 -24.60
C GLN A 398 -13.40 19.99 -24.47
N ALA A 399 -12.13 20.27 -24.71
CA ALA A 399 -11.63 21.64 -24.72
C ALA A 399 -12.22 22.47 -25.90
N PRO A 400 -12.42 23.79 -25.73
CA PRO A 400 -12.23 24.56 -24.49
C PRO A 400 -13.32 24.25 -23.45
N VAL A 401 -12.92 24.10 -22.17
CA VAL A 401 -13.86 23.80 -21.09
C VAL A 401 -14.16 25.06 -20.28
N PRO A 402 -15.42 25.54 -20.20
CA PRO A 402 -15.78 26.65 -19.33
C PRO A 402 -15.72 26.21 -17.87
N LEU A 403 -14.98 26.95 -17.04
CA LEU A 403 -14.87 26.73 -15.61
C LEU A 403 -15.38 27.96 -14.86
N THR A 404 -16.54 27.83 -14.22
CA THR A 404 -17.15 28.88 -13.42
C THR A 404 -17.67 28.30 -12.11
N LEU A 405 -17.58 29.05 -11.00
CA LEU A 405 -18.12 28.60 -9.71
C LEU A 405 -19.65 28.39 -9.73
N GLU A 406 -20.34 28.95 -10.72
CA GLU A 406 -21.77 28.71 -10.95
C GLU A 406 -22.08 27.25 -11.26
N GLU A 407 -21.15 26.53 -11.92
CA GLU A 407 -21.31 25.10 -12.18
C GLU A 407 -21.63 24.35 -10.88
N ALA A 408 -20.94 24.67 -9.77
CA ALA A 408 -21.16 24.02 -8.47
C ALA A 408 -22.62 24.09 -8.00
N ARG A 409 -23.35 25.16 -8.38
CA ARG A 409 -24.73 25.44 -7.98
C ARG A 409 -25.77 24.85 -8.93
N MET A 410 -25.37 24.36 -10.10
CA MET A 410 -26.28 23.77 -11.06
C MET A 410 -26.78 22.39 -10.61
N ASP A 411 -28.05 22.11 -10.89
CA ASP A 411 -28.64 20.81 -10.65
C ASP A 411 -27.96 19.72 -11.49
N VAL A 412 -27.69 18.59 -10.83
CA VAL A 412 -27.12 17.41 -11.50
C VAL A 412 -28.18 16.78 -12.39
N LYS A 413 -27.87 16.65 -13.68
CA LYS A 413 -28.66 15.90 -14.67
C LYS A 413 -28.02 14.53 -14.89
N PRO A 414 -28.55 13.43 -14.31
CA PRO A 414 -27.92 12.11 -14.39
C PRO A 414 -27.66 11.63 -15.82
N GLU A 415 -28.44 12.10 -16.78
CA GLU A 415 -28.29 11.79 -18.21
C GLU A 415 -26.95 12.27 -18.79
N GLN A 416 -26.31 13.25 -18.14
CA GLN A 416 -25.04 13.80 -18.57
C GLN A 416 -23.84 13.03 -17.99
N TYR A 417 -24.04 12.15 -17.02
CA TYR A 417 -22.98 11.41 -16.29
C TYR A 417 -22.98 9.91 -16.66
N GLN A 418 -23.00 9.63 -17.97
CA GLN A 418 -23.09 8.27 -18.53
C GLN A 418 -21.79 7.80 -19.20
N ALA A 419 -20.67 8.53 -19.03
CA ALA A 419 -19.42 8.15 -19.67
C ALA A 419 -18.76 6.92 -19.03
N GLY A 420 -19.24 6.46 -17.86
CA GLY A 420 -18.69 5.30 -17.15
C GLY A 420 -17.30 5.56 -16.54
N PRO A 421 -16.63 4.52 -16.01
CA PRO A 421 -15.29 4.67 -15.45
C PRO A 421 -14.26 5.02 -16.52
N GLN A 422 -13.60 6.16 -16.36
CA GLN A 422 -12.56 6.63 -17.27
C GLN A 422 -11.18 6.32 -16.68
N PRO A 423 -10.24 5.75 -17.44
CA PRO A 423 -8.88 5.53 -16.98
C PRO A 423 -8.10 6.84 -16.93
N VAL A 424 -7.42 7.08 -15.80
CA VAL A 424 -6.71 8.34 -15.53
C VAL A 424 -5.24 8.13 -15.14
N GLY A 425 -4.77 6.89 -15.19
CA GLY A 425 -3.40 6.50 -14.90
C GLY A 425 -3.04 5.19 -15.59
N TYR A 426 -1.86 5.10 -16.22
CA TYR A 426 -1.34 3.90 -16.85
C TYR A 426 0.09 3.61 -16.42
N LEU A 427 0.36 2.33 -16.13
CA LEU A 427 1.70 1.75 -16.05
C LEU A 427 2.04 1.09 -17.39
N LEU A 428 3.18 1.45 -17.95
CA LEU A 428 3.73 0.96 -19.21
C LEU A 428 4.99 0.16 -18.92
N GLU A 429 5.06 -1.08 -19.39
CA GLU A 429 6.19 -1.98 -19.13
C GLU A 429 6.62 -2.68 -20.42
N GLY A 430 7.93 -2.71 -20.67
CA GLY A 430 8.47 -3.43 -21.82
C GLY A 430 9.71 -2.76 -22.40
N ALA A 431 10.10 -3.22 -23.59
CA ALA A 431 11.20 -2.64 -24.37
C ALA A 431 10.63 -1.53 -25.27
N PHE A 432 10.87 -0.27 -24.89
CA PHE A 432 10.36 0.88 -25.63
C PHE A 432 11.12 1.09 -26.93
N THR A 433 10.43 1.64 -27.94
CA THR A 433 11.07 2.06 -29.19
C THR A 433 11.30 3.57 -29.14
N SER A 434 12.51 4.02 -29.45
CA SER A 434 12.85 5.44 -29.43
C SER A 434 11.97 6.26 -30.38
N LEU A 435 11.63 7.47 -29.95
CA LEU A 435 11.03 8.52 -30.77
C LEU A 435 11.99 8.96 -31.90
N PHE A 436 13.30 8.87 -31.65
CA PHE A 436 14.37 9.26 -32.55
C PHE A 436 14.89 8.11 -33.42
N ARG A 437 14.21 6.96 -33.41
CA ARG A 437 14.50 5.85 -34.33
C ARG A 437 14.54 6.32 -35.78
N ASN A 438 15.59 5.99 -36.52
CA ASN A 438 15.88 6.47 -37.88
C ASN A 438 15.95 8.02 -38.00
N ARG A 439 16.23 8.74 -36.91
CA ARG A 439 16.45 10.19 -36.89
C ARG A 439 17.85 10.50 -36.35
N ARG A 440 18.38 11.67 -36.70
CA ARG A 440 19.61 12.17 -36.10
C ARG A 440 19.30 12.73 -34.71
N ALA A 441 20.30 12.67 -33.81
CA ALA A 441 20.23 13.38 -32.55
C ALA A 441 20.04 14.89 -32.80
N PRO A 442 19.24 15.58 -31.97
CA PRO A 442 19.03 17.02 -32.09
C PRO A 442 20.32 17.79 -31.79
N GLU A 443 20.39 19.04 -32.29
CA GLU A 443 21.50 19.94 -32.01
C GLU A 443 21.64 20.19 -30.49
N GLY A 444 22.87 20.13 -29.98
CA GLY A 444 23.14 20.25 -28.53
C GLY A 444 23.00 18.96 -27.72
N ALA A 445 22.74 17.82 -28.35
CA ALA A 445 22.77 16.52 -27.68
C ALA A 445 24.20 16.15 -27.23
N ALA A 446 24.35 15.75 -25.96
CA ALA A 446 25.65 15.33 -25.41
C ALA A 446 26.20 14.04 -26.07
N ASP A 447 25.31 13.11 -26.42
CA ASP A 447 25.64 11.89 -27.15
C ASP A 447 24.88 11.85 -28.48
N PRO A 448 25.57 11.90 -29.64
CA PRO A 448 24.93 11.86 -30.95
C PRO A 448 24.46 10.45 -31.35
N GLN A 449 24.83 9.40 -30.63
CA GLN A 449 24.41 8.04 -30.92
C GLN A 449 23.01 7.77 -30.39
N VAL A 450 22.05 7.61 -31.31
CA VAL A 450 20.67 7.29 -30.97
C VAL A 450 20.53 5.80 -30.72
N LYS A 451 20.15 5.44 -29.49
CA LYS A 451 19.72 4.09 -29.17
C LYS A 451 18.27 3.92 -29.62
N GLU A 452 18.06 3.15 -30.68
CA GLU A 452 16.74 3.03 -31.31
C GLU A 452 15.75 2.14 -30.54
N THR A 453 16.27 1.15 -29.81
CA THR A 453 15.48 0.17 -29.05
C THR A 453 15.97 0.11 -27.62
N GLY A 454 15.02 0.26 -26.69
CA GLY A 454 15.27 0.29 -25.27
C GLY A 454 15.44 -1.10 -24.67
N VAL A 455 16.19 -1.16 -23.57
CA VAL A 455 16.11 -2.32 -22.67
C VAL A 455 14.75 -2.31 -21.94
N PRO A 456 14.25 -3.48 -21.48
CA PRO A 456 13.01 -3.52 -20.72
C PRO A 456 13.01 -2.56 -19.52
N THR A 457 12.07 -1.62 -19.50
CA THR A 457 11.90 -0.64 -18.42
C THR A 457 10.42 -0.34 -18.17
N LYS A 458 10.15 0.62 -17.29
CA LYS A 458 8.80 0.97 -16.84
C LYS A 458 8.59 2.49 -16.84
N ILE A 459 7.39 2.90 -17.24
CA ILE A 459 6.94 4.30 -17.20
C ILE A 459 5.54 4.33 -16.59
N ALA A 460 5.27 5.28 -15.70
CA ALA A 460 3.91 5.57 -15.24
C ALA A 460 3.48 6.96 -15.73
N VAL A 461 2.23 7.09 -16.18
CA VAL A 461 1.66 8.34 -16.66
C VAL A 461 0.30 8.54 -16.02
N PHE A 462 0.05 9.72 -15.45
CA PHE A 462 -1.22 10.16 -14.88
C PHE A 462 -1.66 11.46 -15.54
N SER A 463 -2.96 11.60 -15.83
CA SER A 463 -3.57 12.75 -16.50
C SER A 463 -3.96 13.90 -15.56
N ASP A 464 -3.27 13.98 -14.42
CA ASP A 464 -3.43 15.05 -13.44
C ASP A 464 -2.08 15.30 -12.74
N GLY A 465 -1.56 16.50 -12.93
CA GLY A 465 -0.34 17.03 -12.32
C GLY A 465 -0.52 17.47 -10.86
N ASP A 466 -1.75 17.76 -10.42
CA ASP A 466 -2.10 18.10 -9.04
C ASP A 466 -2.13 16.89 -8.11
N LEU A 467 -2.10 15.65 -8.62
CA LEU A 467 -2.01 14.43 -7.81
C LEU A 467 -0.80 14.45 -6.85
N VAL A 468 0.27 15.14 -7.23
CA VAL A 468 1.51 15.28 -6.44
C VAL A 468 1.73 16.70 -5.91
N ARG A 469 0.73 17.58 -6.05
CA ARG A 469 0.80 18.95 -5.55
C ARG A 469 0.26 19.03 -4.13
N ASN A 470 1.14 19.30 -3.17
CA ASN A 470 0.70 19.72 -1.84
C ASN A 470 0.28 21.20 -1.85
N ASP A 471 -0.70 21.53 -1.01
CA ASP A 471 -1.04 22.92 -0.73
C ASP A 471 -0.01 23.54 0.23
N VAL A 472 0.08 24.86 0.23
CA VAL A 472 1.01 25.62 1.06
C VAL A 472 0.21 26.60 1.91
N ASN A 473 0.55 26.72 3.19
CA ASN A 473 -0.05 27.69 4.07
C ASN A 473 0.37 29.11 3.63
N PRO A 474 -0.57 29.97 3.20
CA PRO A 474 -0.23 31.29 2.66
C PRO A 474 0.37 32.24 3.72
N ARG A 475 0.18 31.96 5.02
CA ARG A 475 0.71 32.80 6.11
C ARG A 475 2.11 32.39 6.54
N THR A 476 2.36 31.07 6.62
CA THR A 476 3.62 30.53 7.16
C THR A 476 4.58 30.04 6.07
N GLY A 477 4.11 29.84 4.83
CA GLY A 477 4.86 29.22 3.75
C GLY A 477 5.11 27.72 3.95
N GLN A 478 4.57 27.12 5.02
CA GLN A 478 4.75 25.69 5.30
C GLN A 478 3.89 24.85 4.35
N ALA A 479 4.51 23.81 3.79
CA ALA A 479 3.80 22.80 3.02
C ALA A 479 2.87 21.98 3.93
N TYR A 480 1.65 21.75 3.47
CA TYR A 480 0.79 20.72 4.05
C TYR A 480 1.20 19.33 3.56
N GLU A 481 0.72 18.31 4.24
CA GLU A 481 0.81 16.93 3.78
C GLU A 481 0.18 16.77 2.39
N LEU A 482 0.81 15.97 1.51
CA LEU A 482 0.28 15.70 0.19
C LEU A 482 -1.03 14.90 0.31
N GLY A 483 -2.08 15.40 -0.35
CA GLY A 483 -3.43 14.85 -0.26
C GLY A 483 -4.28 15.43 0.88
N PHE A 484 -3.75 16.34 1.70
CA PHE A 484 -4.53 16.98 2.76
C PHE A 484 -5.52 18.01 2.21
N ASP A 485 -6.81 17.78 2.44
CA ASP A 485 -7.87 18.74 2.19
C ASP A 485 -8.16 19.55 3.47
N ARG A 486 -7.67 20.80 3.47
CA ARG A 486 -7.84 21.74 4.58
C ARG A 486 -9.28 22.09 4.92
N TYR A 487 -10.20 21.88 3.99
CA TYR A 487 -11.60 22.27 4.17
C TYR A 487 -12.39 21.20 4.92
N ASN A 488 -12.07 19.94 4.67
CA ASN A 488 -12.72 18.79 5.31
C ASN A 488 -11.86 18.15 6.41
N ASN A 489 -10.61 18.59 6.56
CA ASN A 489 -9.63 18.05 7.51
C ASN A 489 -9.42 16.54 7.30
N VAL A 490 -9.29 16.13 6.04
CA VAL A 490 -9.08 14.74 5.61
C VAL A 490 -7.80 14.67 4.77
N THR A 491 -6.98 13.65 4.99
CA THR A 491 -5.82 13.36 4.14
C THR A 491 -6.14 12.18 3.23
N PHE A 492 -6.09 12.41 1.91
CA PHE A 492 -6.28 11.39 0.87
C PHE A 492 -4.97 10.67 0.53
N ALA A 493 -5.07 9.54 -0.16
CA ALA A 493 -3.96 8.65 -0.45
C ALA A 493 -3.05 9.10 -1.63
N ASN A 494 -3.03 10.40 -1.94
CA ASN A 494 -2.18 10.96 -3.00
C ASN A 494 -0.70 10.63 -2.80
N ARG A 495 -0.19 10.85 -1.57
CA ARG A 495 1.19 10.50 -1.20
C ARG A 495 1.45 9.00 -1.40
N GLU A 496 0.53 8.17 -0.94
CA GLU A 496 0.66 6.72 -1.05
C GLU A 496 0.67 6.25 -2.51
N LEU A 497 -0.19 6.81 -3.38
CA LEU A 497 -0.22 6.48 -4.81
C LEU A 497 1.12 6.80 -5.47
N ALA A 498 1.66 7.99 -5.21
CA ALA A 498 2.95 8.42 -5.77
C ALA A 498 4.10 7.55 -5.26
N MET A 499 4.17 7.31 -3.94
CA MET A 499 5.20 6.49 -3.31
C MET A 499 5.15 5.04 -3.81
N ASN A 500 3.96 4.41 -3.82
CA ASN A 500 3.78 3.04 -4.30
C ASN A 500 4.18 2.92 -5.78
N THR A 501 3.84 3.91 -6.61
CA THR A 501 4.23 3.95 -8.02
C THR A 501 5.76 3.98 -8.15
N ILE A 502 6.43 4.87 -7.42
CA ILE A 502 7.89 5.02 -7.48
C ILE A 502 8.60 3.78 -6.94
N HIS A 503 8.14 3.22 -5.81
CA HIS A 503 8.65 1.96 -5.27
C HIS A 503 8.54 0.82 -6.29
N TYR A 504 7.38 0.69 -6.95
CA TYR A 504 7.17 -0.34 -7.98
C TYR A 504 8.04 -0.14 -9.22
N LEU A 505 8.24 1.10 -9.67
CA LEU A 505 9.13 1.38 -10.79
C LEU A 505 10.56 0.97 -10.44
N LEU A 506 11.10 1.43 -9.31
CA LEU A 506 12.49 1.20 -8.91
C LEU A 506 12.79 -0.24 -8.48
N ASP A 507 11.79 -0.93 -7.94
CA ASP A 507 11.97 -2.21 -7.25
C ASP A 507 10.77 -3.14 -7.49
N SER A 508 10.54 -3.46 -8.77
CA SER A 508 9.36 -4.22 -9.22
C SER A 508 9.33 -5.69 -8.80
N GLU A 509 10.43 -6.22 -8.27
CA GLU A 509 10.47 -7.56 -7.66
C GLU A 509 10.54 -7.47 -6.14
N GLY A 510 10.77 -6.28 -5.58
CA GLY A 510 10.97 -6.09 -4.15
C GLY A 510 9.69 -5.88 -3.36
N LEU A 511 9.80 -5.07 -2.32
CA LEU A 511 8.89 -5.12 -1.17
C LEU A 511 7.43 -4.76 -1.52
N ILE A 512 7.21 -3.92 -2.52
CA ILE A 512 5.86 -3.52 -2.93
C ILE A 512 4.99 -4.70 -3.37
N ASN A 513 5.59 -5.78 -3.89
CA ASN A 513 4.85 -6.96 -4.30
C ASN A 513 4.30 -7.79 -3.14
N VAL A 514 4.75 -7.55 -1.90
CA VAL A 514 4.15 -8.18 -0.71
C VAL A 514 2.64 -7.89 -0.66
N ARG A 515 2.22 -6.71 -1.13
CA ARG A 515 0.81 -6.31 -1.20
C ARG A 515 -0.02 -7.14 -2.19
N SER A 516 0.59 -7.92 -3.08
CA SER A 516 -0.15 -8.76 -4.04
C SER A 516 -0.80 -10.00 -3.41
N LYS A 517 -0.37 -10.37 -2.20
CA LYS A 517 -0.89 -11.53 -1.48
C LYS A 517 -2.30 -11.24 -0.97
N GLU A 518 -3.29 -11.93 -1.55
CA GLU A 518 -4.68 -11.85 -1.10
C GLU A 518 -4.92 -12.88 0.01
N ILE A 519 -5.38 -12.40 1.16
CA ILE A 519 -5.70 -13.24 2.31
C ILE A 519 -7.22 -13.26 2.39
N GLN A 520 -7.83 -14.27 1.77
CA GLN A 520 -9.29 -14.42 1.80
C GLN A 520 -9.76 -14.72 3.23
N LEU A 521 -10.19 -13.67 3.91
CA LEU A 521 -10.84 -13.78 5.20
C LEU A 521 -12.31 -14.08 4.98
N ARG A 522 -12.76 -15.18 5.59
CA ARG A 522 -14.16 -15.58 5.61
C ARG A 522 -14.77 -15.13 6.94
N PRO A 523 -15.25 -13.88 7.06
CA PRO A 523 -15.90 -13.46 8.29
C PRO A 523 -17.13 -14.34 8.52
N LEU A 524 -17.41 -14.64 9.79
CA LEU A 524 -18.63 -15.34 10.15
C LEU A 524 -19.82 -14.41 9.89
N ASP A 525 -20.86 -14.94 9.25
CA ASP A 525 -22.14 -14.25 9.09
C ASP A 525 -22.76 -14.04 10.48
N ARG A 526 -22.84 -12.77 10.91
CA ARG A 526 -23.33 -12.42 12.25
C ARG A 526 -24.80 -12.80 12.46
N VAL A 527 -25.61 -12.83 11.40
CA VAL A 527 -27.02 -13.22 11.47
C VAL A 527 -27.10 -14.72 11.73
N ARG A 528 -26.44 -15.53 10.90
CA ARG A 528 -26.40 -16.99 11.07
C ARG A 528 -25.76 -17.42 12.38
N VAL A 529 -24.67 -16.76 12.81
CA VAL A 529 -24.05 -17.05 14.11
C VAL A 529 -25.03 -16.82 15.25
N LYS A 530 -25.88 -15.80 15.17
CA LYS A 530 -26.87 -15.50 16.22
C LYS A 530 -28.01 -16.54 16.23
N GLU A 531 -28.48 -16.95 15.05
CA GLU A 531 -29.59 -17.91 14.89
C GLU A 531 -29.17 -19.35 15.19
N GLU A 532 -28.03 -19.80 14.67
CA GLU A 532 -27.56 -21.19 14.76
C GLU A 532 -26.67 -21.45 15.99
N ARG A 533 -26.40 -20.44 16.83
CA ARG A 533 -25.47 -20.55 17.97
C ARG A 533 -25.71 -21.79 18.82
N THR A 534 -26.96 -21.99 19.25
CA THR A 534 -27.34 -23.07 20.16
C THR A 534 -27.17 -24.43 19.51
N TYR A 535 -27.48 -24.54 18.21
CA TYR A 535 -27.30 -25.76 17.43
C TYR A 535 -25.82 -26.17 17.41
N TRP A 536 -24.93 -25.25 17.03
CA TRP A 536 -23.49 -25.53 16.96
C TRP A 536 -22.87 -25.82 18.34
N GLN A 537 -23.37 -25.17 19.40
CA GLN A 537 -22.95 -25.49 20.78
C GLN A 537 -23.36 -26.90 21.19
N LEU A 538 -24.64 -27.28 20.96
CA LEU A 538 -25.13 -28.61 21.28
C LEU A 538 -24.41 -29.68 20.46
N LEU A 539 -24.19 -29.45 19.16
CA LEU A 539 -23.46 -30.39 18.32
C LEU A 539 -22.04 -30.65 18.86
N ASN A 540 -21.29 -29.60 19.20
CA ASN A 540 -19.92 -29.73 19.70
C ASN A 540 -19.81 -30.32 21.12
N ILE A 541 -20.86 -30.21 21.94
CA ILE A 541 -20.88 -30.81 23.28
C ILE A 541 -21.36 -32.26 23.23
N VAL A 542 -22.45 -32.51 22.51
CA VAL A 542 -23.14 -33.82 22.51
C VAL A 542 -22.44 -34.81 21.58
N ALA A 543 -21.97 -34.39 20.41
CA ALA A 543 -21.40 -35.32 19.43
C ALA A 543 -20.15 -36.07 19.95
N PRO A 544 -19.17 -35.43 20.63
CA PRO A 544 -18.02 -36.15 21.20
C PRO A 544 -18.43 -37.17 22.27
N ILE A 545 -19.43 -36.84 23.10
CA ILE A 545 -19.94 -37.73 24.14
C ILE A 545 -20.60 -38.96 23.50
N VAL A 546 -21.43 -38.74 22.48
CA VAL A 546 -22.08 -39.82 21.73
C VAL A 546 -21.05 -40.71 21.02
N LEU A 547 -20.00 -40.11 20.41
CA LEU A 547 -18.90 -40.86 19.80
C LEU A 547 -18.13 -41.70 20.81
N LEU A 548 -17.83 -41.16 22.00
CA LEU A 548 -17.18 -41.90 23.08
C LEU A 548 -18.05 -43.06 23.59
N ALA A 549 -19.35 -42.84 23.75
CA ALA A 549 -20.29 -43.88 24.15
C ALA A 549 -20.37 -44.99 23.10
N LEU A 550 -20.49 -44.64 21.81
CA LEU A 550 -20.47 -45.57 20.69
C LEU A 550 -19.17 -46.37 20.65
N PHE A 551 -18.02 -45.72 20.79
CA PHE A 551 -16.73 -46.38 20.87
C PHE A 551 -16.64 -47.36 22.06
N GLY A 552 -17.14 -46.94 23.23
CA GLY A 552 -17.23 -47.78 24.43
C GLY A 552 -18.07 -49.04 24.19
N VAL A 553 -19.27 -48.89 23.62
CA VAL A 553 -20.17 -50.01 23.28
C VAL A 553 -19.55 -50.93 22.24
N LEU A 554 -18.98 -50.36 21.17
CA LEU A 554 -18.34 -51.13 20.11
C LEU A 554 -17.15 -51.93 20.64
N ARG A 555 -16.30 -51.30 21.48
CA ARG A 555 -15.17 -51.96 22.13
C ARG A 555 -15.62 -53.06 23.08
N TYR A 556 -16.68 -52.82 23.85
CA TYR A 556 -17.26 -53.83 24.73
C TYR A 556 -17.77 -55.04 23.92
N TYR A 557 -18.51 -54.80 22.83
CA TYR A 557 -19.03 -55.86 21.97
C TYR A 557 -17.92 -56.65 21.27
N LEU A 558 -16.89 -55.98 20.74
CA LEU A 558 -15.72 -56.60 20.12
C LEU A 558 -14.90 -57.41 21.14
N ARG A 559 -14.75 -56.90 22.37
CA ARG A 559 -14.10 -57.62 23.46
C ARG A 559 -14.90 -58.86 23.83
N LYS A 560 -16.22 -58.73 24.01
CA LYS A 560 -17.13 -59.85 24.30
C LYS A 560 -16.99 -60.96 23.24
N ARG A 561 -17.08 -60.64 21.95
CA ARG A 561 -16.88 -61.62 20.86
C ARG A 561 -15.50 -62.28 20.82
N ARG A 562 -14.43 -61.57 21.23
CA ARG A 562 -13.06 -62.10 21.22
C ARG A 562 -12.75 -62.99 22.44
N TYR A 563 -13.41 -62.76 23.57
CA TYR A 563 -13.19 -63.51 24.82
C TYR A 563 -14.28 -64.55 25.14
N GLU A 564 -15.45 -64.53 24.49
CA GLU A 564 -16.47 -65.60 24.56
C GLU A 564 -16.24 -66.75 23.57
N ARG A 565 -15.17 -66.69 22.76
CA ARG A 565 -14.76 -67.77 21.84
C ARG A 565 -13.62 -68.65 22.38
N PHE A 566 -13.35 -68.59 23.68
CA PHE A 566 -12.44 -69.51 24.38
C PHE A 566 -13.23 -70.50 25.23
#